data_AF-A0AA86P2X6-F1
#
_entry.id   AF-A0AA86P2X6-F1
#
_cell.length_a   1.000
_cell.length_b   1.000
_cell.length_c   1.000
_cell.angle_alpha   90.00
_cell.angle_beta   90.00
_cell.angle_gamma   90.00
#
_symmetry.space_group_name_H-M   'P 1'
#
loop_
_entity.id
_entity.type
_entity.pdbx_description
1 polymer ?
#
loop_
_entity_poly.entity_id
_entity_poly.type
_entity_poly.pdbx_seq_one_letter_code
_entity_poly.pdbx_strand_id
1 'polypeptide(L)'
;MKRLNAPHHWMLHKMGGIYAPRPSEGPHKIAECLPLTLIVRNRLHLARDMREAGMVIRQKNIAVDGKPRMDEGYPAGFMDVLTVAKTNKNYRIMYDTKGRFQLLPIKAEEAQYKLLKIKAITTGEKGIFYGHTHDGRNIRFLDVSIQTSDTIKFNLKTGEVSEVAKFETNALAQVTAGKNCGRIGKIAAVTKYDGSHTMVQLVDSEGQKFITRQDNVFVLGKEKSLVSIPSANGVRATITKNRELRLKSLEKQHKQE
;
A
#
# COMPACT_ATOMS: atom_id res chain seq x y z
N MET A 1 -20.25 1.22 9.61
CA MET A 1 -20.69 0.37 8.47
C MET A 1 -21.11 -1.00 9.03
N LYS A 2 -22.05 -1.72 8.41
CA LYS A 2 -22.36 -3.11 8.81
C LYS A 2 -21.12 -3.99 8.58
N ARG A 3 -20.79 -4.85 9.54
CA ARG A 3 -19.57 -5.65 9.49
C ARG A 3 -19.51 -6.61 8.30
N LEU A 4 -20.65 -7.17 7.91
CA LEU A 4 -20.75 -8.05 6.74
C LEU A 4 -20.38 -7.34 5.43
N ASN A 5 -20.59 -6.03 5.35
CA ASN A 5 -20.27 -5.22 4.18
C ASN A 5 -18.85 -4.60 4.28
N ALA A 6 -18.13 -4.87 5.37
CA ALA A 6 -16.76 -4.42 5.51
C ALA A 6 -15.85 -5.16 4.52
N PRO A 7 -14.82 -4.51 3.95
CA PRO A 7 -13.90 -5.17 3.06
C PRO A 7 -13.24 -6.40 3.68
N HIS A 8 -13.21 -7.51 2.92
CA HIS A 8 -12.74 -8.80 3.42
C HIS A 8 -11.26 -8.78 3.85
N HIS A 9 -10.44 -7.94 3.23
CA HIS A 9 -9.01 -7.81 3.57
C HIS A 9 -8.76 -7.17 4.94
N TRP A 10 -9.78 -6.61 5.61
CA TRP A 10 -9.67 -6.16 7.00
C TRP A 10 -9.56 -7.33 7.99
N MET A 11 -9.97 -8.54 7.59
CA MET A 11 -9.90 -9.75 8.43
C MET A 11 -10.64 -9.59 9.77
N LEU A 12 -11.84 -9.02 9.74
CA LEU A 12 -12.70 -8.91 10.93
C LEU A 12 -13.53 -10.17 11.11
N HIS A 13 -13.59 -10.69 12.33
CA HIS A 13 -14.45 -11.83 12.66
C HIS A 13 -15.93 -11.46 12.56
N LYS A 14 -16.73 -12.28 11.87
CA LYS A 14 -18.17 -12.05 11.64
C LYS A 14 -18.98 -11.96 12.93
N MET A 15 -18.60 -12.70 13.98
CA MET A 15 -19.32 -12.70 15.27
C MET A 15 -18.84 -11.65 16.26
N GLY A 16 -17.79 -10.87 15.95
CA GLY A 16 -17.21 -9.91 16.91
C GLY A 16 -17.99 -8.59 17.02
N GLY A 17 -19.29 -8.59 16.72
CA GLY A 17 -20.18 -7.42 16.72
C GLY A 17 -20.80 -7.09 15.35
N ILE A 18 -21.92 -6.36 15.39
CA ILE A 18 -22.75 -6.01 14.21
C ILE A 18 -22.06 -5.01 13.28
N TYR A 19 -21.23 -4.13 13.84
CA TYR A 19 -20.63 -2.99 13.13
C TYR A 19 -19.11 -3.12 12.96
N ALA A 20 -18.61 -2.46 11.93
CA ALA A 20 -17.20 -2.19 11.68
C ALA A 20 -16.97 -0.67 11.58
N PRO A 21 -15.78 -0.17 11.97
CA PRO A 21 -15.45 1.25 11.81
C PRO A 21 -15.56 1.61 10.34
N ARG A 22 -16.34 2.65 10.04
CA ARG A 22 -16.42 3.19 8.68
C ARG A 22 -15.22 4.14 8.51
N PRO A 23 -14.42 4.02 7.44
CA PRO A 23 -13.37 4.97 7.18
C PRO A 23 -13.98 6.34 6.87
N SER A 24 -13.36 7.39 7.39
CA SER A 24 -13.66 8.77 7.05
C SER A 24 -13.29 9.05 5.60
N GLU A 25 -13.83 10.14 5.04
CA GLU A 25 -13.37 10.64 3.75
C GLU A 25 -11.94 11.18 3.89
N GLY A 26 -11.08 10.83 2.94
CA GLY A 26 -9.65 11.10 3.06
C GLY A 26 -8.87 10.61 1.85
N PRO A 27 -7.55 10.36 2.01
CA PRO A 27 -6.65 10.10 0.88
C PRO A 27 -6.99 8.83 0.08
N HIS A 28 -7.43 7.77 0.76
CA HIS A 28 -7.65 6.45 0.16
C HIS A 28 -9.12 6.06 0.11
N LYS A 29 -9.49 5.29 -0.91
CA LYS A 29 -10.86 4.77 -1.09
C LYS A 29 -11.24 3.83 0.05
N ILE A 30 -12.51 3.80 0.42
CA ILE A 30 -13.07 2.93 1.48
C ILE A 30 -12.73 1.44 1.27
N ALA A 31 -12.75 0.98 0.01
CA ALA A 31 -12.44 -0.41 -0.33
C ALA A 31 -10.93 -0.71 -0.41
N GLU A 32 -10.07 0.31 -0.43
CA GLU A 32 -8.61 0.20 -0.63
C GLU A 32 -7.85 0.86 0.53
N CYS A 33 -8.44 0.90 1.72
CA CYS A 33 -7.83 1.46 2.92
C CYS A 33 -8.00 0.53 4.12
N LEU A 34 -7.34 0.91 5.22
CA LEU A 34 -7.44 0.30 6.52
C LEU A 34 -7.58 1.43 7.57
N PRO A 35 -8.73 1.56 8.26
CA PRO A 35 -8.90 2.55 9.32
C PRO A 35 -7.83 2.46 10.41
N LEU A 36 -7.39 3.60 10.94
CA LEU A 36 -6.41 3.66 12.02
C LEU A 36 -6.82 2.83 13.24
N THR A 37 -8.09 2.85 13.63
CA THR A 37 -8.61 1.99 14.71
C THR A 37 -8.32 0.51 14.49
N LEU A 38 -8.42 0.01 13.25
CA LEU A 38 -8.11 -1.38 12.93
C LEU A 38 -6.61 -1.65 12.94
N ILE A 39 -5.79 -0.69 12.52
CA ILE A 39 -4.33 -0.80 12.57
C ILE A 39 -3.86 -0.94 14.03
N VAL A 40 -4.34 -0.05 14.91
CA VAL A 40 -3.92 -0.01 16.32
C VAL A 40 -4.37 -1.26 17.08
N ARG A 41 -5.64 -1.63 16.94
CA ARG A 41 -6.26 -2.73 17.70
C ARG A 41 -5.95 -4.11 17.09
N ASN A 42 -6.20 -4.30 15.80
CA ASN A 42 -6.19 -5.62 15.17
C ASN A 42 -4.87 -6.02 14.53
N ARG A 43 -3.99 -5.06 14.19
CA ARG A 43 -2.70 -5.36 13.54
C ARG A 43 -1.52 -5.20 14.50
N LEU A 44 -1.45 -4.07 15.20
CA LEU A 44 -0.36 -3.79 16.13
C LEU A 44 -0.62 -4.27 17.56
N HIS A 45 -1.87 -4.62 17.88
CA HIS A 45 -2.27 -5.08 19.21
C HIS A 45 -1.86 -4.12 20.36
N LEU A 46 -1.87 -2.82 20.09
CA LEU A 46 -1.56 -1.78 21.08
C LEU A 46 -2.76 -1.43 21.97
N ALA A 47 -3.96 -1.85 21.56
CA ALA A 47 -5.22 -1.63 22.26
C ALA A 47 -6.05 -2.91 22.20
N ARG A 48 -6.78 -3.20 23.29
CA ARG A 48 -7.67 -4.37 23.38
C ARG A 48 -9.05 -4.08 22.79
N ASP A 49 -9.58 -2.88 23.04
CA ASP A 49 -10.90 -2.46 22.59
C ASP A 49 -10.85 -1.20 21.69
N MET A 50 -12.01 -0.75 21.22
CA MET A 50 -12.10 0.47 20.39
C MET A 50 -11.86 1.73 21.21
N ARG A 51 -12.19 1.71 22.51
CA ARG A 51 -12.07 2.89 23.38
C ARG A 51 -10.60 3.20 23.65
N GLU A 52 -9.80 2.20 24.03
CA GLU A 52 -8.35 2.25 24.17
C GLU A 52 -7.70 2.67 22.85
N ALA A 53 -8.11 2.09 21.71
CA ALA A 53 -7.59 2.47 20.40
C ALA A 53 -7.83 3.96 20.11
N GLY A 54 -9.05 4.45 20.39
CA GLY A 54 -9.39 5.86 20.26
C GLY A 54 -8.60 6.77 21.20
N MET A 55 -8.33 6.33 22.43
CA MET A 55 -7.46 7.07 23.37
C MET A 55 -6.02 7.21 22.81
N VAL A 56 -5.43 6.12 22.30
CA VAL A 56 -4.08 6.15 21.73
C VAL A 56 -3.99 7.10 20.53
N ILE A 57 -5.00 7.07 19.65
CA ILE A 57 -5.05 7.92 18.44
C ILE A 57 -5.24 9.39 18.83
N ARG A 58 -6.21 9.71 19.69
CA ARG A 58 -6.47 11.09 20.14
C ARG A 58 -5.31 11.73 20.90
N GLN A 59 -4.50 10.93 21.59
CA GLN A 59 -3.26 11.38 22.25
C GLN A 59 -2.12 11.72 21.26
N LYS A 60 -2.36 11.70 19.94
CA LYS A 60 -1.36 12.00 18.89
C LYS A 60 -0.15 11.07 18.90
N ASN A 61 -0.28 9.87 19.48
CA ASN A 61 0.81 8.88 19.53
C ASN A 61 1.05 8.20 18.17
N ILE A 62 0.11 8.35 17.23
CA ILE A 62 0.16 7.75 15.90
C ILE A 62 0.25 8.87 14.86
N ALA A 63 1.30 8.81 14.05
CA ALA A 63 1.47 9.66 12.90
C ALA A 63 1.34 8.84 11.62
N VAL A 64 0.66 9.41 10.62
CA VAL A 64 0.62 8.90 9.26
C VAL A 64 1.28 9.92 8.36
N ASP A 65 2.24 9.47 7.57
CA ASP A 65 3.04 10.29 6.66
C ASP A 65 3.72 11.47 7.38
N GLY A 66 4.23 11.23 8.60
CA GLY A 66 4.90 12.23 9.43
C GLY A 66 3.97 13.21 10.15
N LYS A 67 2.64 13.13 9.93
CA LYS A 67 1.66 14.01 10.58
C LYS A 67 0.86 13.24 11.64
N PRO A 68 0.76 13.72 12.89
CA PRO A 68 -0.07 13.08 13.91
C PRO A 68 -1.54 13.11 13.50
N ARG A 69 -2.23 11.97 13.60
CA ARG A 69 -3.64 11.83 13.24
C ARG A 69 -4.46 11.55 14.48
N MET A 70 -5.56 12.30 14.64
CA MET A 70 -6.51 12.16 15.76
C MET A 70 -7.81 11.47 15.34
N ASP A 71 -8.03 11.31 14.03
CA ASP A 71 -9.22 10.65 13.50
C ASP A 71 -9.07 9.12 13.56
N GLU A 72 -9.96 8.50 14.32
CA GLU A 72 -10.08 7.05 14.47
C GLU A 72 -10.42 6.32 13.16
N GLY A 73 -11.19 6.99 12.30
CA GLY A 73 -11.65 6.51 11.01
C GLY A 73 -10.69 6.82 9.86
N TYR A 74 -9.55 7.45 10.12
CA TYR A 74 -8.67 7.92 9.05
C TYR A 74 -8.28 6.76 8.09
N PRO A 75 -8.52 6.91 6.78
CA PRO A 75 -8.29 5.84 5.80
C PRO A 75 -6.81 5.78 5.42
N ALA A 76 -6.00 5.06 6.20
CA ALA A 76 -4.62 4.79 5.83
C ALA A 76 -4.57 3.68 4.76
N GLY A 77 -3.77 3.85 3.72
CA GLY A 77 -3.80 2.97 2.55
C GLY A 77 -2.41 2.59 2.05
N PHE A 78 -2.35 2.17 0.80
CA PHE A 78 -1.14 1.67 0.18
C PHE A 78 -0.02 2.73 0.18
N MET A 79 1.21 2.31 0.50
CA MET A 79 2.43 3.13 0.62
C MET A 79 2.47 4.15 1.77
N ASP A 80 1.42 4.29 2.56
CA ASP A 80 1.44 5.17 3.73
C ASP A 80 2.51 4.72 4.73
N VAL A 81 3.17 5.70 5.35
CA VAL A 81 4.12 5.47 6.44
C VAL A 81 3.43 5.73 7.76
N LEU A 82 3.34 4.71 8.60
CA LEU A 82 2.79 4.78 9.95
C LEU A 82 3.94 4.81 10.97
N THR A 83 3.97 5.85 11.80
CA THR A 83 4.93 6.00 12.89
C THR A 83 4.22 5.95 14.22
N VAL A 84 4.67 5.08 15.12
CA VAL A 84 4.24 5.04 16.52
C VAL A 84 5.26 5.83 17.34
N ALA A 85 4.89 7.04 17.76
CA ALA A 85 5.80 8.02 18.34
C ALA A 85 6.48 7.53 19.62
N LYS A 86 5.74 6.90 20.54
CA LYS A 86 6.29 6.43 21.82
C LYS A 86 7.30 5.29 21.67
N THR A 87 7.10 4.41 20.69
CA THR A 87 7.97 3.24 20.49
C THR A 87 9.02 3.46 19.40
N ASN A 88 9.01 4.62 18.72
CA ASN A 88 9.84 4.92 17.55
C ASN A 88 9.84 3.81 16.49
N LYS A 89 8.71 3.10 16.35
CA LYS A 89 8.55 2.04 15.35
C LYS A 89 7.85 2.62 14.13
N ASN A 90 8.45 2.39 12.97
CA ASN A 90 7.94 2.83 11.68
C ASN A 90 7.48 1.63 10.87
N TYR A 91 6.34 1.78 10.22
CA TYR A 91 5.75 0.76 9.37
C TYR A 91 5.35 1.39 8.03
N ARG A 92 5.48 0.63 6.94
CA ARG A 92 4.87 0.96 5.66
C ARG A 92 3.71 0.02 5.39
N ILE A 93 2.60 0.57 4.94
CA ILE A 93 1.43 -0.22 4.57
C ILE A 93 1.63 -0.72 3.13
N MET A 94 1.75 -2.04 2.95
CA MET A 94 1.90 -2.68 1.65
C MET A 94 0.94 -3.85 1.49
N TYR A 95 0.79 -4.34 0.26
CA TYR A 95 0.06 -5.57 0.00
C TYR A 95 0.97 -6.80 0.13
N ASP A 96 0.47 -7.81 0.85
CA ASP A 96 0.97 -9.18 0.79
C ASP A 96 0.50 -9.85 -0.51
N THR A 97 1.20 -10.88 -0.98
CA THR A 97 0.91 -11.74 -2.14
C THR A 97 -0.51 -12.33 -2.19
N LYS A 98 -1.22 -12.32 -1.05
CA LYS A 98 -2.63 -12.73 -0.92
C LYS A 98 -3.63 -11.56 -1.07
N GLY A 99 -3.16 -10.35 -1.40
CA GLY A 99 -3.98 -9.14 -1.55
C GLY A 99 -4.47 -8.55 -0.23
N ARG A 100 -3.71 -8.70 0.87
CA ARG A 100 -4.07 -8.18 2.20
C ARG A 100 -3.10 -7.08 2.59
N PHE A 101 -3.57 -6.10 3.38
CA PHE A 101 -2.66 -5.11 3.97
C PHE A 101 -1.76 -5.75 5.03
N GLN A 102 -0.46 -5.55 4.85
CA GLN A 102 0.60 -5.91 5.77
C GLN A 102 1.34 -4.65 6.21
N LEU A 103 1.64 -4.55 7.50
CA LEU A 103 2.50 -3.52 8.06
C LEU A 103 3.94 -4.01 7.98
N LEU A 104 4.70 -3.49 7.03
CA LEU A 104 6.12 -3.80 6.88
C LEU A 104 6.94 -2.91 7.82
N PRO A 105 7.68 -3.45 8.81
CA PRO A 105 8.58 -2.63 9.61
C PRO A 105 9.68 -2.04 8.73
N ILE A 106 9.94 -0.74 8.86
CA ILE A 106 10.94 -0.01 8.07
C ILE A 106 11.91 0.75 8.96
N LYS A 107 13.10 1.06 8.42
CA LYS A 107 14.10 1.92 9.07
C LYS A 107 13.65 3.39 9.06
N ALA A 108 14.24 4.20 9.95
CA ALA A 108 13.93 5.62 10.08
C ALA A 108 14.21 6.44 8.81
N GLU A 109 15.21 6.06 8.00
CA GLU A 109 15.53 6.69 6.72
C GLU A 109 14.41 6.47 5.69
N GLU A 110 13.92 5.24 5.57
CA GLU A 110 12.81 4.91 4.69
C GLU A 110 11.49 5.57 5.10
N ALA A 111 11.32 5.87 6.39
CA ALA A 111 10.13 6.53 6.91
C ALA A 111 10.03 8.01 6.51
N GLN A 112 11.11 8.61 6.01
CA GLN A 112 11.11 10.03 5.62
C GLN A 112 10.55 10.24 4.21
N TYR A 113 10.37 9.19 3.43
CA TYR A 113 9.86 9.28 2.07
C TYR A 113 8.78 8.24 1.78
N LYS A 114 8.02 8.51 0.73
CA LYS A 114 6.91 7.70 0.26
C LYS A 114 6.93 7.65 -1.26
N LEU A 115 6.52 6.52 -1.84
CA LEU A 115 6.28 6.46 -3.28
C LEU A 115 4.84 6.85 -3.59
N LEU A 116 4.66 7.69 -4.59
CA LEU A 116 3.37 8.21 -5.03
C LEU A 116 3.20 7.98 -6.53
N LYS A 117 2.29 7.09 -6.92
CA LYS A 117 1.85 6.96 -8.32
C LYS A 117 1.00 8.17 -8.73
N ILE A 118 1.25 8.69 -9.92
CA ILE A 118 0.47 9.75 -10.56
C ILE A 118 -0.73 9.14 -11.28
N LYS A 119 -1.92 9.60 -10.90
CA LYS A 119 -3.19 9.18 -11.49
C LYS A 119 -3.63 10.07 -12.65
N ALA A 120 -3.40 11.37 -12.53
CA ALA A 120 -3.77 12.34 -13.55
C ALA A 120 -2.84 13.55 -13.47
N ILE A 121 -2.64 14.19 -14.61
CA ILE A 121 -1.93 15.47 -14.71
C ILE A 121 -2.92 16.48 -15.26
N THR A 122 -3.05 17.62 -14.58
CA THR A 122 -3.91 18.71 -15.02
C THR A 122 -3.13 20.01 -15.07
N THR A 123 -3.51 20.91 -15.97
CA THR A 123 -2.97 22.26 -16.03
C THR A 123 -3.94 23.17 -15.30
N GLY A 124 -3.48 23.80 -14.21
CA GLY A 124 -4.27 24.78 -13.48
C GLY A 124 -4.06 26.20 -14.02
N GLU A 125 -4.58 27.15 -13.27
CA GLU A 125 -4.42 28.57 -13.58
C GLU A 125 -2.95 28.97 -13.72
N LYS A 126 -2.68 29.94 -14.61
CA LYS A 126 -1.33 30.44 -14.93
C LYS A 126 -0.40 29.38 -15.54
N GLY A 127 -0.95 28.32 -16.13
CA GLY A 127 -0.18 27.29 -16.84
C GLY A 127 0.61 26.36 -15.92
N ILE A 128 0.25 26.28 -14.64
CA ILE A 128 0.96 25.42 -13.67
C ILE A 128 0.48 23.98 -13.83
N PHE A 129 1.42 23.03 -14.00
CA PHE A 129 1.11 21.60 -14.00
C PHE A 129 0.93 21.06 -12.58
N TYR A 130 -0.16 20.30 -12.38
CA TYR A 130 -0.52 19.60 -11.15
C TYR A 130 -0.51 18.09 -11.39
N GLY A 131 0.30 17.37 -10.61
CA GLY A 131 0.26 15.91 -10.54
C GLY A 131 -0.69 15.44 -9.44
N HIS A 132 -1.82 14.85 -9.82
CA HIS A 132 -2.74 14.21 -8.88
C HIS A 132 -2.25 12.79 -8.56
N THR A 133 -1.98 12.54 -7.28
CA THR A 133 -1.41 11.26 -6.83
C THR A 133 -2.47 10.29 -6.34
N HIS A 134 -2.10 9.01 -6.23
CA HIS A 134 -3.02 7.98 -5.77
C HIS A 134 -3.54 8.16 -4.33
N ASP A 135 -2.74 8.82 -3.49
CA ASP A 135 -2.97 9.21 -2.09
C ASP A 135 -3.79 10.52 -1.96
N GLY A 136 -4.31 11.06 -3.07
CA GLY A 136 -5.13 12.27 -3.06
C GLY A 136 -4.34 13.58 -2.86
N ARG A 137 -3.01 13.54 -2.85
CA ARG A 137 -2.18 14.75 -2.84
C ARG A 137 -2.07 15.35 -4.23
N ASN A 138 -2.01 16.68 -4.30
CA ASN A 138 -1.73 17.44 -5.50
C ASN A 138 -0.30 18.00 -5.43
N ILE A 139 0.57 17.50 -6.30
CA ILE A 139 1.95 17.98 -6.41
C ILE A 139 1.95 19.14 -7.41
N ARG A 140 2.34 20.33 -6.96
CA ARG A 140 2.47 21.53 -7.80
C ARG A 140 3.81 21.53 -8.52
N PHE A 141 3.87 22.20 -9.67
CA PHE A 141 5.10 22.37 -10.45
C PHE A 141 5.71 21.01 -10.83
N LEU A 142 4.87 20.14 -11.37
CA LEU A 142 5.34 18.85 -11.87
C LEU A 142 6.29 19.07 -13.05
N ASP A 143 7.42 18.35 -13.06
CA ASP A 143 8.31 18.32 -14.20
C ASP A 143 7.58 17.75 -15.43
N VAL A 144 7.82 18.36 -16.59
CA VAL A 144 7.22 18.02 -17.89
C VAL A 144 7.59 16.59 -18.32
N SER A 145 8.73 16.08 -17.84
CA SER A 145 9.20 14.73 -18.15
C SER A 145 8.35 13.61 -17.52
N ILE A 146 7.51 13.95 -16.54
CA ILE A 146 6.75 13.01 -15.73
C ILE A 146 5.39 12.75 -16.37
N GLN A 147 5.04 11.48 -16.56
CA GLN A 147 3.79 11.06 -17.19
C GLN A 147 2.82 10.39 -16.22
N THR A 148 1.59 10.16 -16.70
CA THR A 148 0.58 9.42 -15.93
C THR A 148 1.04 7.97 -15.75
N SER A 149 0.77 7.39 -14.58
CA SER A 149 1.25 6.07 -14.13
C SER A 149 2.71 5.99 -13.69
N ASP A 150 3.50 7.06 -13.85
CA ASP A 150 4.82 7.14 -13.23
C ASP A 150 4.69 7.23 -11.71
N THR A 151 5.74 6.80 -11.02
CA THR A 151 5.80 6.82 -9.56
C THR A 151 6.90 7.76 -9.09
N ILE A 152 6.54 8.67 -8.20
CA ILE A 152 7.44 9.66 -7.64
C ILE A 152 7.86 9.27 -6.24
N LYS A 153 9.15 9.42 -5.93
CA LYS A 153 9.68 9.37 -4.57
C LYS A 153 9.55 10.74 -3.91
N PHE A 154 8.56 10.85 -3.03
CA PHE A 154 8.16 12.07 -2.35
C PHE A 154 8.74 12.11 -0.94
N ASN A 155 9.43 13.20 -0.61
CA ASN A 155 9.94 13.44 0.74
C ASN A 155 8.81 13.98 1.63
N LEU A 156 8.49 13.26 2.71
CA LEU A 156 7.39 13.60 3.61
C LEU A 156 7.67 14.84 4.46
N LYS A 157 8.95 15.19 4.67
CA LYS A 157 9.36 16.36 5.47
C LYS A 157 9.39 17.64 4.65
N THR A 158 10.08 17.64 3.50
CA THR A 158 10.23 18.83 2.66
C THR A 158 9.03 19.03 1.74
N GLY A 159 8.30 17.97 1.41
CA GLY A 159 7.22 18.01 0.45
C GLY A 159 7.69 18.02 -1.01
N GLU A 160 8.96 17.71 -1.26
CA GLU A 160 9.57 17.77 -2.58
C GLU A 160 9.69 16.38 -3.24
N VAL A 161 9.81 16.41 -4.57
CA VAL A 161 10.04 15.24 -5.41
C VAL A 161 11.54 15.00 -5.53
N SER A 162 11.99 13.83 -5.10
CA SER A 162 13.43 13.47 -5.10
C SER A 162 13.85 12.64 -6.30
N GLU A 163 13.03 11.68 -6.71
CA GLU A 163 13.35 10.72 -7.76
C GLU A 163 12.06 10.26 -8.44
N VAL A 164 12.15 9.87 -9.73
CA VAL A 164 11.00 9.41 -10.52
C VAL A 164 11.30 8.02 -11.07
N ALA A 165 10.42 7.06 -10.79
CA ALA A 165 10.40 5.75 -11.41
C ALA A 165 9.37 5.74 -12.55
N LYS A 166 9.89 5.67 -13.78
CA LYS A 166 9.06 5.68 -15.00
C LYS A 166 8.32 4.36 -15.21
N PHE A 167 7.12 4.45 -15.75
CA PHE A 167 6.33 3.33 -16.21
C PHE A 167 6.83 2.87 -17.59
N GLU A 168 7.89 2.05 -17.59
CA GLU A 168 8.51 1.51 -18.80
C GLU A 168 8.69 -0.01 -18.73
N THR A 169 8.97 -0.63 -19.88
CA THR A 169 9.36 -2.04 -19.93
C THR A 169 10.61 -2.28 -19.08
N ASN A 170 10.66 -3.43 -18.41
CA ASN A 170 11.65 -3.84 -17.41
C ASN A 170 11.60 -3.11 -16.07
N ALA A 171 10.69 -2.14 -15.85
CA ALA A 171 10.50 -1.57 -14.52
C ALA A 171 9.86 -2.60 -13.56
N LEU A 172 10.32 -2.60 -12.30
CA LEU A 172 9.78 -3.41 -11.23
C LEU A 172 8.50 -2.77 -10.70
N ALA A 173 7.41 -3.53 -10.67
CA ALA A 173 6.11 -3.03 -10.24
C ALA A 173 5.34 -4.02 -9.36
N GLN A 174 4.55 -3.47 -8.44
CA GLN A 174 3.60 -4.20 -7.61
C GLN A 174 2.17 -4.01 -8.12
N VAL A 175 1.37 -5.07 -8.09
CA VAL A 175 -0.07 -5.00 -8.37
C VAL A 175 -0.83 -4.56 -7.13
N THR A 176 -1.67 -3.53 -7.24
CA THR A 176 -2.44 -2.98 -6.12
C THR A 176 -3.89 -3.49 -6.05
N ALA A 177 -4.46 -4.00 -7.14
CA ALA A 177 -5.86 -4.46 -7.18
C ALA A 177 -6.09 -5.68 -8.09
N GLY A 178 -7.25 -6.34 -7.89
CA GLY A 178 -7.65 -7.55 -8.61
C GLY A 178 -7.03 -8.83 -8.05
N LYS A 179 -7.20 -9.95 -8.78
CA LYS A 179 -6.76 -11.29 -8.32
C LYS A 179 -5.24 -11.40 -8.08
N ASN A 180 -4.46 -10.60 -8.81
CA ASN A 180 -3.00 -10.56 -8.72
C ASN A 180 -2.48 -9.54 -7.69
N CYS A 181 -3.34 -8.91 -6.89
CA CYS A 181 -2.96 -7.95 -5.86
C CYS A 181 -1.85 -8.48 -4.95
N GLY A 182 -0.83 -7.64 -4.72
CA GLY A 182 0.35 -7.92 -3.91
C GLY A 182 1.49 -8.62 -4.63
N ARG A 183 1.28 -9.14 -5.85
CA ARG A 183 2.36 -9.70 -6.66
C ARG A 183 3.32 -8.63 -7.16
N ILE A 184 4.61 -8.96 -7.24
CA ILE A 184 5.66 -8.06 -7.71
C ILE A 184 6.41 -8.72 -8.86
N GLY A 185 6.46 -8.02 -9.99
CA GLY A 185 7.17 -8.49 -11.17
C GLY A 185 7.71 -7.34 -12.01
N LYS A 186 8.54 -7.67 -13.00
CA LYS A 186 9.00 -6.72 -14.01
C LYS A 186 7.96 -6.61 -15.12
N ILE A 187 7.75 -5.40 -15.63
CA ILE A 187 6.87 -5.15 -16.77
C ILE A 187 7.53 -5.73 -18.03
N ALA A 188 6.91 -6.73 -18.65
CA ALA A 188 7.39 -7.32 -19.90
C ALA A 188 6.82 -6.62 -21.14
N ALA A 189 5.51 -6.36 -21.15
CA ALA A 189 4.84 -5.74 -22.27
C ALA A 189 3.63 -4.92 -21.80
N VAL A 190 3.36 -3.83 -22.53
CA VAL A 190 2.19 -2.97 -22.34
C VAL A 190 1.38 -3.00 -23.64
N THR A 191 0.20 -3.60 -23.59
CA THR A 191 -0.72 -3.70 -24.72
C THR A 191 -1.80 -2.65 -24.57
N LYS A 192 -1.79 -1.65 -25.44
CA LYS A 192 -2.81 -0.60 -25.51
C LYS A 192 -3.96 -1.08 -26.39
N TYR A 193 -5.18 -0.84 -25.91
CA TYR A 193 -6.40 -1.12 -26.65
C TYR A 193 -7.20 0.18 -26.72
N ASP A 194 -7.51 0.64 -27.93
CA ASP A 194 -8.28 1.86 -28.12
C ASP A 194 -9.71 1.68 -27.58
N GLY A 195 -10.16 2.60 -26.74
CA GLY A 195 -11.47 2.54 -26.08
C GLY A 195 -11.61 1.52 -24.94
N SER A 196 -10.55 0.80 -24.58
CA SER A 196 -10.56 -0.16 -23.47
C SER A 196 -9.38 0.06 -22.52
N HIS A 197 -9.28 -0.76 -21.47
CA HIS A 197 -8.19 -0.69 -20.51
C HIS A 197 -6.88 -1.20 -21.14
N THR A 198 -5.81 -0.43 -20.99
CA THR A 198 -4.45 -0.89 -21.27
C THR A 198 -4.09 -2.08 -20.37
N MET A 199 -3.67 -3.17 -20.99
CA MET A 199 -3.25 -4.38 -20.29
C MET A 199 -1.73 -4.42 -20.18
N VAL A 200 -1.24 -4.86 -19.03
CA VAL A 200 0.19 -4.93 -18.70
C VAL A 200 0.51 -6.37 -18.33
N GLN A 201 1.48 -6.94 -19.03
CA GLN A 201 2.04 -8.24 -18.73
C GLN A 201 3.25 -8.08 -17.83
N LEU A 202 3.24 -8.77 -16.69
CA LEU A 202 4.34 -8.78 -15.72
C LEU A 202 4.91 -10.18 -15.56
N VAL A 203 6.19 -10.23 -15.17
CA VAL A 203 6.95 -11.46 -14.91
C VAL A 203 7.52 -11.39 -13.50
N ASP A 204 7.11 -12.31 -12.62
CA ASP A 204 7.65 -12.44 -11.26
C ASP A 204 9.12 -12.89 -11.31
N SER A 205 9.84 -12.82 -10.17
CA SER A 205 11.23 -13.30 -10.07
C SER A 205 11.39 -14.81 -10.30
N GLU A 206 10.35 -15.62 -10.05
CA GLU A 206 10.31 -17.06 -10.40
C GLU A 206 9.92 -17.31 -11.88
N GLY A 207 9.78 -16.28 -12.71
CA GLY A 207 9.46 -16.40 -14.13
C GLY A 207 7.97 -16.60 -14.44
N GLN A 208 7.09 -16.60 -13.44
CA GLN A 208 5.64 -16.68 -13.64
C GLN A 208 5.11 -15.42 -14.30
N LYS A 209 4.38 -15.59 -15.41
CA LYS A 209 3.76 -14.49 -16.15
C LYS A 209 2.31 -14.28 -15.70
N PHE A 210 1.90 -13.03 -15.55
CA PHE A 210 0.52 -12.66 -15.25
C PHE A 210 0.19 -11.29 -15.85
N ILE A 211 -1.10 -11.02 -16.01
CA ILE A 211 -1.59 -9.82 -16.70
C ILE A 211 -2.51 -9.05 -15.76
N THR A 212 -2.41 -7.71 -15.80
CA THR A 212 -3.27 -6.79 -15.05
C THR A 212 -3.55 -5.53 -15.86
N ARG A 213 -4.53 -4.72 -15.44
CA ARG A 213 -4.77 -3.39 -16.02
C ARG A 213 -3.67 -2.41 -15.60
N GLN A 214 -3.34 -1.44 -16.44
CA GLN A 214 -2.37 -0.37 -16.15
C GLN A 214 -2.68 0.38 -14.84
N ASP A 215 -3.96 0.62 -14.54
CA ASP A 215 -4.39 1.32 -13.32
C ASP A 215 -3.96 0.59 -12.04
N ASN A 216 -3.93 -0.75 -12.10
CA ASN A 216 -3.59 -1.62 -10.98
C ASN A 216 -2.08 -1.82 -10.81
N VAL A 217 -1.25 -1.30 -11.72
CA VAL A 217 0.21 -1.45 -11.66
C VAL A 217 0.81 -0.24 -10.93
N PHE A 218 1.67 -0.49 -9.96
CA PHE A 218 2.39 0.54 -9.22
C PHE A 218 3.90 0.31 -9.34
N VAL A 219 4.63 1.26 -9.91
CA VAL A 219 6.07 1.10 -10.15
C VAL A 219 6.84 1.30 -8.85
N LEU A 220 7.70 0.36 -8.50
CA LEU A 220 8.54 0.42 -7.31
C LEU A 220 9.97 0.90 -7.61
N GLY A 221 10.43 0.78 -8.86
CA GLY A 221 11.77 1.15 -9.30
C GLY A 221 12.12 0.51 -10.64
N LYS A 222 13.34 0.74 -11.14
CA LYS A 222 13.81 0.17 -12.40
C LYS A 222 14.40 -1.23 -12.19
N GLU A 223 15.64 -1.31 -11.72
CA GLU A 223 16.29 -2.60 -11.41
C GLU A 223 16.14 -2.99 -9.95
N LYS A 224 16.34 -2.03 -9.04
CA LYS A 224 16.19 -2.17 -7.60
C LYS A 224 14.92 -1.45 -7.15
N SER A 225 14.27 -1.99 -6.13
CA SER A 225 13.13 -1.32 -5.51
C SER A 225 13.60 -0.10 -4.74
N LEU A 226 12.88 1.02 -4.90
CA LEU A 226 13.11 2.24 -4.13
C LEU A 226 12.64 2.12 -2.66
N VAL A 227 11.97 1.02 -2.33
CA VAL A 227 11.41 0.74 -1.01
C VAL A 227 11.69 -0.71 -0.61
N SER A 228 11.74 -0.95 0.69
CA SER A 228 11.74 -2.30 1.25
C SER A 228 10.50 -3.10 0.80
N ILE A 229 10.71 -4.35 0.39
CA ILE A 229 9.65 -5.27 -0.08
C ILE A 229 9.35 -6.30 1.03
N PRO A 230 8.10 -6.77 1.18
CA PRO A 230 7.76 -7.85 2.11
C PRO A 230 8.52 -9.16 1.84
N SER A 231 8.72 -9.96 2.90
CA SER A 231 9.54 -11.20 2.91
C SER A 231 9.32 -12.20 1.76
N ALA A 232 8.13 -12.24 1.15
CA ALA A 232 7.84 -13.12 0.02
C ALA A 232 8.35 -12.57 -1.33
N ASN A 233 9.01 -11.40 -1.35
CA ASN A 233 9.45 -10.68 -2.56
C ASN A 233 8.33 -10.49 -3.61
N GLY A 234 7.07 -10.48 -3.17
CA GLY A 234 5.90 -10.42 -4.03
C GLY A 234 5.66 -11.67 -4.89
N VAL A 235 6.33 -12.79 -4.62
CA VAL A 235 6.11 -14.04 -5.36
C VAL A 235 4.98 -14.83 -4.72
N ARG A 236 3.93 -15.07 -5.51
CA ARG A 236 2.79 -15.85 -5.05
C ARG A 236 3.04 -17.34 -5.24
N ALA A 237 3.29 -18.04 -4.13
CA ALA A 237 3.41 -19.49 -4.15
C ALA A 237 2.11 -20.18 -4.61
N THR A 238 2.27 -21.30 -5.34
CA THR A 238 1.16 -22.19 -5.72
C THR A 238 0.43 -22.72 -4.50
N ILE A 239 -0.83 -23.13 -4.66
CA ILE A 239 -1.68 -23.62 -3.55
C ILE A 239 -1.03 -24.81 -2.83
N THR A 240 -0.45 -25.75 -3.58
CA THR A 240 0.29 -26.92 -3.05
C THR A 240 1.52 -26.51 -2.25
N LYS A 241 2.39 -25.67 -2.83
CA LYS A 241 3.59 -25.12 -2.16
C LYS A 241 3.22 -24.36 -0.87
N ASN A 242 2.17 -23.57 -0.90
CA ASN A 242 1.66 -22.88 0.30
C ASN A 242 1.16 -23.85 1.38
N ARG A 243 0.49 -24.94 1.02
CA ARG A 243 0.05 -25.98 1.95
C ARG A 243 1.24 -26.65 2.63
N GLU A 244 2.25 -27.03 1.85
CA GLU A 244 3.47 -27.66 2.37
C GLU A 244 4.25 -26.73 3.31
N LEU A 245 4.41 -25.45 2.93
CA LEU A 245 5.04 -24.44 3.79
C LEU A 245 4.30 -24.29 5.12
N ARG A 246 2.97 -24.36 5.10
CA ARG A 246 2.15 -24.30 6.32
C ARG A 246 2.33 -25.54 7.19
N LEU A 247 2.33 -26.75 6.61
CA LEU A 247 2.57 -27.99 7.35
C LEU A 247 3.96 -28.00 7.99
N LYS A 248 5.00 -27.64 7.24
CA LYS A 248 6.37 -27.48 7.76
C LYS A 248 6.47 -26.46 8.88
N SER A 249 5.71 -25.36 8.80
CA SER A 249 5.66 -24.36 9.88
C SER A 249 5.01 -24.90 11.14
N LEU A 250 3.94 -25.68 11.02
CA LEU A 250 3.25 -26.31 12.15
C LEU A 250 4.13 -27.38 12.81
N GLU A 251 4.78 -28.22 12.01
CA GLU A 251 5.73 -29.22 12.51
C GLU A 251 6.88 -28.59 13.30
N LYS A 252 7.40 -27.43 12.84
CA LYS A 252 8.44 -26.69 13.55
C LYS A 252 7.94 -26.15 14.90
N GLN A 253 6.71 -25.64 14.95
CA GLN A 253 6.11 -25.14 16.19
C GLN A 253 5.93 -26.28 17.20
N HIS A 254 5.39 -27.41 16.77
CA HIS A 254 5.21 -28.60 17.63
C HIS A 254 6.51 -29.24 18.11
N LYS A 255 7.64 -29.01 17.42
CA LYS A 255 8.96 -29.49 17.87
C LYS A 255 9.64 -28.55 18.87
N GLN A 256 9.18 -27.32 18.99
CA GLN A 256 9.71 -26.31 19.91
C GLN A 256 8.95 -26.25 21.23
N GLU A 257 7.75 -26.82 21.27
CA GLU A 257 6.98 -27.15 22.49
C GLU A 257 7.43 -28.50 23.06
#